data_AF-A0A2A5SY35-F1
#
_entry.id   AF-A0A2A5SY35-F1
#
_cell.length_a   1.000
_cell.length_b   1.000
_cell.length_c   1.000
_cell.angle_alpha   90.00
_cell.angle_beta   90.00
_cell.angle_gamma   90.00
#
_symmetry.space_group_name_H-M   'P 1'
#
loop_
_entity.id
_entity.type
_entity.pdbx_description
1 polymer ?
#
loop_
_entity_poly.entity_id
_entity_poly.type
_entity_poly.pdbx_seq_one_letter_code
_entity_poly.pdbx_strand_id
1 'polypeptide(L)'
;MNEKKIRTRIENLGFEALSVCPPLTELSGSYLNNLTKLPNGESAKILNDNKTYLAAQIEPESEIKCWGIAADDEQIAIFSYGNHGSDCELLAWVKI
;
A
#
# COMPACT_ATOMS: atom_id res chain seq x y z
N MET A 1 5.25 -6.62 14.68
CA MET A 1 5.60 -5.65 13.63
C MET A 1 6.74 -4.71 13.99
N ASN A 2 7.87 -4.78 13.25
CA ASN A 2 8.99 -3.86 13.39
C ASN A 2 8.91 -2.79 12.29
N GLU A 3 8.32 -1.64 12.61
CA GLU A 3 8.10 -0.53 11.68
C GLU A 3 9.38 -0.11 10.95
N LYS A 4 10.51 -0.03 11.67
CA LYS A 4 11.80 0.35 11.07
C LYS A 4 12.23 -0.63 9.97
N LYS A 5 12.06 -1.93 10.19
CA LYS A 5 12.35 -2.96 9.17
C LYS A 5 11.45 -2.80 7.95
N ILE A 6 10.16 -2.53 8.16
CA ILE A 6 9.17 -2.36 7.08
C ILE A 6 9.51 -1.12 6.25
N ARG A 7 9.78 0.02 6.89
CA ARG A 7 10.13 1.27 6.20
C ARG A 7 11.39 1.10 5.34
N THR A 8 12.45 0.51 5.89
CA THR A 8 13.65 0.19 5.10
C THR A 8 13.35 -0.76 3.94
N ARG A 9 12.43 -1.71 4.10
CA ARG A 9 12.06 -2.61 3.01
C ARG A 9 11.32 -1.88 1.88
N ILE A 10 10.43 -0.95 2.23
CA ILE A 10 9.68 -0.11 1.27
C ILE A 10 10.64 0.78 0.48
N GLU A 11 11.55 1.48 1.15
CA GLU A 11 12.53 2.38 0.53
C GLU A 11 13.44 1.65 -0.48
N ASN A 12 13.69 0.36 -0.24
CA ASN A 12 14.47 -0.50 -1.13
C ASN A 12 13.67 -1.14 -2.28
N LEU A 13 12.38 -0.84 -2.44
CA LEU A 13 11.58 -1.33 -3.58
C LEU A 13 11.90 -0.60 -4.89
N GLY A 14 12.56 0.55 -4.83
CA GLY A 14 12.99 1.31 -6.01
C GLY A 14 11.92 2.23 -6.60
N PHE A 15 10.81 2.47 -5.88
CA PHE A 15 9.83 3.48 -6.27
C PHE A 15 10.30 4.87 -5.83
N GLU A 16 10.46 5.79 -6.78
CA GLU A 16 10.90 7.17 -6.49
C GLU A 16 9.98 7.88 -5.47
N ALA A 17 8.66 7.70 -5.63
CA ALA A 17 7.63 8.21 -4.72
C ALA A 17 7.74 7.64 -3.28
N LEU A 18 8.46 6.53 -3.08
CA LEU A 18 8.65 5.86 -1.79
C LEU A 18 10.13 5.82 -1.37
N SER A 19 10.98 6.63 -2.00
CA SER A 19 12.41 6.74 -1.66
C SER A 19 12.64 7.17 -0.21
N VAL A 20 11.68 7.90 0.37
CA VAL A 20 11.58 8.18 1.80
C VAL A 20 10.21 7.70 2.27
N CYS A 21 10.17 6.61 3.04
CA CYS A 21 8.90 6.07 3.50
C CYS A 21 8.29 7.03 4.54
N PRO A 22 7.02 7.46 4.37
CA PRO A 22 6.33 8.29 5.37
C PRO A 22 6.17 7.53 6.69
N PRO A 23 5.83 8.23 7.79
CA PRO A 23 5.39 7.59 9.02
C PRO A 23 4.20 6.66 8.75
N LEU A 24 4.25 5.47 9.33
CA LEU A 24 3.18 4.49 9.19
C LEU A 24 2.24 4.60 10.39
N THR A 25 0.94 4.47 10.15
CA THR A 25 -0.09 4.43 11.20
C THR A 25 -0.86 3.13 11.13
N GLU A 26 -1.40 2.69 12.27
CA GLU A 26 -2.26 1.52 12.29
C GLU A 26 -3.64 1.88 11.72
N LEU A 27 -4.08 1.14 10.71
CA LEU A 27 -5.40 1.29 10.12
C LEU A 27 -6.04 -0.09 9.92
N SER A 28 -7.36 -0.17 10.18
CA SER A 28 -8.13 -1.37 9.91
C SER A 28 -8.15 -1.66 8.41
N GLY A 29 -7.97 -2.94 8.05
CA GLY A 29 -8.03 -3.43 6.68
C GLY A 29 -9.36 -3.10 6.01
N SER A 30 -10.44 -2.97 6.77
CA SER A 30 -11.75 -2.53 6.25
C SER A 30 -11.71 -1.17 5.54
N TYR A 31 -10.75 -0.30 5.86
CA TYR A 31 -10.55 0.99 5.20
C TYR A 31 -9.57 0.92 4.01
N LEU A 32 -8.71 -0.10 3.97
CA LEU A 32 -7.62 -0.23 3.00
C LEU A 32 -7.96 -1.20 1.85
N ASN A 33 -8.84 -2.16 2.10
CA ASN A 33 -9.06 -3.31 1.24
C ASN A 33 -10.00 -2.99 0.06
N ASN A 34 -9.54 -2.07 -0.78
CA ASN A 34 -10.18 -1.69 -2.02
C ASN A 34 -10.16 -2.85 -3.02
N LEU A 35 -11.18 -2.91 -3.89
CA LEU A 35 -11.15 -3.81 -5.03
C LEU A 35 -9.99 -3.38 -5.94
N THR A 36 -8.98 -4.24 -6.07
CA THR A 36 -7.69 -3.88 -6.66
C THR A 36 -7.48 -4.67 -7.94
N LYS A 37 -7.13 -3.99 -9.02
CA LYS A 37 -6.68 -4.59 -10.27
C LYS A 37 -5.27 -5.14 -10.09
N LEU A 38 -5.13 -6.42 -10.41
CA LEU A 38 -3.89 -7.18 -10.31
C LEU A 38 -3.12 -7.18 -11.63
N PRO A 39 -1.82 -7.51 -11.63
CA PRO A 39 -1.01 -7.54 -12.85
C PRO A 39 -1.50 -8.53 -13.91
N ASN A 40 -2.24 -9.57 -13.51
CA ASN A 40 -2.86 -10.53 -14.43
C ASN A 40 -4.14 -10.01 -15.10
N GLY A 41 -4.58 -8.79 -14.77
CA GLY A 41 -5.79 -8.17 -15.30
C GLY A 41 -7.07 -8.45 -14.50
N GLU A 42 -7.03 -9.34 -13.52
CA GLU A 42 -8.18 -9.61 -12.64
C GLU A 42 -8.31 -8.54 -11.56
N SER A 43 -9.47 -8.50 -10.90
CA SER A 43 -9.71 -7.63 -9.75
C SER A 43 -10.06 -8.44 -8.52
N ALA A 44 -9.38 -8.17 -7.40
CA ALA A 44 -9.60 -8.84 -6.13
C ALA A 44 -9.32 -7.91 -4.95
N LYS A 45 -9.90 -8.26 -3.80
CA LYS A 45 -9.50 -7.75 -2.49
C LYS A 45 -8.37 -8.65 -1.96
N ILE A 46 -7.19 -8.07 -1.71
CA ILE A 46 -5.99 -8.84 -1.33
C ILE A 46 -5.59 -8.65 0.14
N LEU A 47 -6.24 -7.71 0.84
CA LEU A 47 -6.08 -7.52 2.27
C LEU A 47 -7.25 -8.20 3.00
N ASN A 48 -7.19 -8.23 4.33
CA ASN A 48 -8.23 -8.77 5.19
C ASN A 48 -8.91 -7.64 5.95
N ASP A 49 -10.23 -7.52 5.80
CA ASP A 49 -11.03 -6.47 6.45
C ASP A 49 -10.96 -6.51 7.99
N ASN A 50 -10.62 -7.68 8.56
CA ASN A 50 -10.54 -7.92 10.01
C ASN A 50 -9.11 -7.82 10.57
N LYS A 51 -8.10 -7.50 9.75
CA LYS A 51 -6.72 -7.29 10.21
C LYS A 51 -6.43 -5.79 10.34
N THR A 52 -5.50 -5.44 11.22
CA THR A 52 -4.89 -4.10 11.28
C THR A 52 -3.56 -4.13 10.52
N TYR A 53 -3.29 -3.07 9.76
CA TYR A 53 -2.08 -2.89 8.98
C TYR A 53 -1.37 -1.61 9.39
N LEU A 54 -0.04 -1.59 9.28
CA LEU A 54 0.71 -0.34 9.14
C LEU A 54 0.45 0.21 7.75
N ALA A 55 -0.04 1.44 7.68
CA ALA A 55 -0.45 2.08 6.45
C ALA A 55 0.05 3.52 6.36
N ALA A 56 0.19 3.98 5.13
CA ALA A 56 0.39 5.38 4.82
C ALA A 56 -0.09 5.68 3.40
N GLN A 57 -0.38 6.95 3.15
CA GLN A 57 -0.70 7.48 1.84
C GLN A 57 0.30 8.57 1.47
N ILE A 58 0.69 8.60 0.20
CA ILE A 58 1.46 9.68 -0.40
C ILE A 58 0.63 10.23 -1.56
N GLU A 59 0.36 11.53 -1.48
CA GLU A 59 -0.31 12.27 -2.54
C GLU A 59 0.77 12.87 -3.45
N PRO A 60 0.79 12.57 -4.76
CA PRO A 60 1.70 13.26 -5.66
C PRO A 60 1.26 14.72 -5.84
N GLU A 61 2.22 15.61 -6.06
CA GLU A 61 1.96 17.03 -6.33
C GLU A 61 1.05 17.27 -7.56
N SER A 62 0.96 16.29 -8.48
CA SER A 62 0.23 16.41 -9.74
C SER A 62 -1.21 15.86 -9.74
N GLU A 63 -1.81 15.53 -8.58
CA GLU A 63 -3.21 15.07 -8.43
C GLU A 63 -3.65 13.87 -9.30
N ILE A 64 -2.74 13.10 -9.90
CA ILE A 64 -3.13 12.02 -10.83
C ILE A 64 -3.57 10.74 -10.08
N LYS A 65 -2.74 10.22 -9.17
CA LYS A 65 -3.03 9.01 -8.38
C LYS A 65 -2.25 9.01 -7.07
N CYS A 66 -2.91 8.74 -5.96
CA CYS A 66 -2.27 8.51 -4.66
C CYS A 66 -1.51 7.18 -4.65
N TRP A 67 -0.49 7.11 -3.80
CA TRP A 67 0.23 5.87 -3.49
C TRP A 67 -0.16 5.41 -2.08
N GLY A 68 -0.61 4.18 -1.97
CA GLY A 68 -0.96 3.57 -0.69
C GLY A 68 0.02 2.48 -0.29
N ILE A 69 0.27 2.39 1.01
CA ILE A 69 1.06 1.34 1.64
C ILE A 69 0.15 0.58 2.59
N ALA A 70 0.18 -0.74 2.56
CA ALA A 70 -0.36 -1.59 3.63
C ALA A 70 0.63 -2.70 3.95
N ALA A 71 1.05 -2.79 5.22
CA ALA A 71 2.01 -3.78 5.68
C ALA A 71 1.54 -4.44 6.98
N ASP A 72 1.79 -5.74 7.10
CA ASP A 72 1.66 -6.48 8.36
C ASP A 72 2.95 -7.27 8.62
N ASP A 73 2.91 -8.28 9.50
CA ASP A 73 4.07 -9.13 9.79
C ASP A 73 4.37 -10.16 8.66
N GLU A 74 3.49 -10.29 7.67
CA GLU A 74 3.58 -11.27 6.59
C GLU A 74 3.93 -10.62 5.24
N GLN A 75 3.48 -9.39 5.01
CA GLN A 75 3.55 -8.77 3.69
C GLN A 75 3.64 -7.24 3.70
N ILE A 76 4.06 -6.70 2.55
CA ILE A 76 3.97 -5.29 2.16
C ILE A 76 3.27 -5.24 0.82
N ALA A 77 2.18 -4.48 0.73
CA ALA A 77 1.47 -4.18 -0.51
C ALA A 77 1.54 -2.68 -0.81
N ILE A 78 1.88 -2.34 -2.05
CA ILE A 78 1.94 -0.98 -2.56
C ILE A 78 0.87 -0.83 -3.63
N PHE A 79 0.04 0.19 -3.50
CA PHE A 79 -1.09 0.47 -4.39
C PHE A 79 -0.92 1.84 -5.05
N SER A 80 -1.54 2.00 -6.23
CA SER A 80 -1.93 3.32 -6.73
C SER A 80 -3.44 3.39 -6.85
N TYR A 81 -4.03 4.53 -6.54
CA TYR A 81 -5.47 4.73 -6.68
C TYR A 81 -5.82 6.20 -6.88
N GLY A 82 -6.94 6.45 -7.55
CA GLY A 82 -7.55 7.77 -7.69
C GLY A 82 -8.32 8.18 -6.44
N ASN A 83 -9.11 9.25 -6.57
CA ASN A 83 -9.90 9.80 -5.48
C ASN A 83 -10.80 8.72 -4.83
N HIS A 84 -10.84 8.74 -3.50
CA HIS A 84 -11.62 7.77 -2.70
C HIS A 84 -11.29 6.30 -2.98
N GLY A 85 -10.07 5.98 -3.44
CA GLY A 85 -9.66 4.61 -3.71
C GLY A 85 -10.15 4.05 -5.06
N SER A 86 -10.60 4.92 -5.98
CA SER A 86 -11.01 4.51 -7.32
C SER A 86 -9.83 3.95 -8.12
N ASP A 87 -10.11 3.09 -9.10
CA ASP A 87 -9.10 2.59 -10.05
C ASP A 87 -7.84 2.04 -9.37
N CYS A 88 -8.05 1.34 -8.24
CA CYS A 88 -6.97 0.81 -7.41
C CYS A 88 -6.19 -0.26 -8.18
N GLU A 89 -4.88 -0.10 -8.27
CA GLU A 89 -3.95 -0.98 -8.96
C GLU A 89 -2.84 -1.41 -8.00
N LEU A 90 -2.53 -2.71 -7.99
CA LEU A 90 -1.42 -3.26 -7.23
C LEU A 90 -0.10 -2.98 -7.95
N LEU A 91 0.78 -2.20 -7.34
CA LEU A 91 2.10 -1.88 -7.89
C LEU A 91 3.18 -2.86 -7.43
N ALA A 92 3.12 -3.30 -6.18
CA ALA A 92 4.02 -4.31 -5.64
C ALA A 92 3.37 -5.09 -4.51
N TRP A 93 3.76 -6.36 -4.40
CA TRP A 93 3.40 -7.21 -3.27
C TRP A 93 4.60 -8.06 -2.89
N VAL A 94 5.10 -7.86 -1.67
CA VAL A 94 6.35 -8.46 -1.19
C VAL A 94 6.07 -9.15 0.13
N LYS A 95 6.62 -10.36 0.28
CA LYS A 95 6.56 -11.12 1.53
C LYS A 95 7.71 -10.71 2.47
N ILE A 96 7.45 -10.67 3.78
CA ILE A 96 8.42 -10.29 4.83
C ILE A 96 9.20 -11.48 5.39
#